data_AF-A0A3D1TQE7-F1
#
_entry.id   AF-A0A3D1TQE7-F1
#
_cell.length_a   1.000
_cell.length_b   1.000
_cell.length_c   1.000
_cell.angle_alpha   90.00
_cell.angle_beta   90.00
_cell.angle_gamma   90.00
#
_symmetry.space_group_name_H-M   'P 1'
#
loop_
_entity.id
_entity.type
_entity.pdbx_description
1 polymer ?
#
loop_
_entity_poly.entity_id
_entity_poly.type
_entity_poly.pdbx_seq_one_letter_code
_entity_poly.pdbx_strand_id
1 'polypeptide(L)' 'LQQIRDLNDLAAERGQTLAEMSLAWLLHDGMVASVLVGASRPQQLIDNIGALRNTSFSDDELRRIDKISL' A
#
# COMPACT_ATOMS: atom_id res chain seq x y z
N LEU A 1 10.54 5.89 12.81
CA LEU A 1 10.18 4.49 13.18
C LEU A 1 8.71 4.37 13.55
N GLN A 2 8.13 5.30 14.32
CA GLN A 2 6.71 5.24 14.70
C GLN A 2 5.76 5.26 13.49
N GLN A 3 5.94 6.20 12.56
CA GLN A 3 5.11 6.30 11.34
C GLN A 3 5.06 4.99 10.54
N ILE A 4 6.19 4.29 10.41
CA ILE A 4 6.25 2.98 9.71
C ILE A 4 5.42 1.93 10.46
N ARG A 5 5.44 1.94 11.80
CA ARG A 5 4.63 1.02 12.61
C ARG A 5 3.14 1.33 12.46
N ASP A 6 2.78 2.61 12.54
CA ASP A 6 1.39 3.04 12.42
C ASP A 6 0.81 2.73 11.03
N LEU A 7 1.60 2.92 9.96
CA LEU A 7 1.22 2.52 8.61
C LEU A 7 1.13 0.99 8.47
N ASN A 8 2.02 0.24 9.12
CA ASN A 8 1.98 -1.21 9.10
C ASN A 8 0.74 -1.76 9.84
N ASP A 9 0.33 -1.12 10.94
CA ASP A 9 -0.88 -1.49 11.66
C ASP A 9 -2.13 -1.21 10.81
N LEU A 10 -2.17 -0.07 10.10
CA LEU A 10 -3.24 0.21 9.14
C LEU A 10 -3.25 -0.79 7.96
N ALA A 11 -2.09 -1.19 7.44
CA ALA A 11 -2.01 -2.22 6.42
C ALA A 11 -2.57 -3.56 6.92
N ALA A 12 -2.26 -3.93 8.16
CA ALA A 12 -2.79 -5.15 8.78
C ALA A 12 -4.31 -5.08 8.96
N GLU A 13 -4.89 -3.94 9.35
CA GLU A 13 -6.34 -3.73 9.38
C GLU A 13 -6.99 -3.95 8.01
N ARG A 14 -6.29 -3.60 6.92
CA ARG A 14 -6.72 -3.82 5.53
C ARG A 14 -6.48 -5.23 5.01
N GLY A 15 -5.88 -6.12 5.80
CA GLY A 15 -5.48 -7.46 5.38
C GLY A 15 -4.37 -7.47 4.33
N GLN A 16 -3.52 -6.44 4.32
CA GLN A 16 -2.38 -6.26 3.41
C GLN A 16 -1.08 -6.15 4.20
N THR A 17 0.04 -6.54 3.60
CA THR A 17 1.35 -6.12 4.09
C THR A 17 1.55 -4.62 3.84
N LEU A 18 2.47 -3.98 4.57
CA LEU A 18 2.81 -2.58 4.32
C LEU A 18 3.26 -2.32 2.87
N ALA A 19 3.99 -3.26 2.27
CA ALA A 19 4.43 -3.16 0.88
C ALA A 19 3.26 -3.27 -0.11
N GLU A 20 2.32 -4.17 0.14
CA GLU A 20 1.10 -4.27 -0.68
C GLU A 20 0.25 -3.01 -0.56
N MET A 21 0.07 -2.48 0.65
CA MET A 21 -0.70 -1.26 0.88
C MET A 21 -0.07 -0.05 0.19
N SER A 22 1.27 0.08 0.20
CA SER A 22 1.94 1.22 -0.44
C SER A 22 1.80 1.19 -1.96
N LEU A 23 1.89 0.01 -2.58
CA LEU A 23 1.63 -0.17 -4.01
C LEU A 23 0.15 0.08 -4.35
N ALA A 24 -0.77 -0.43 -3.53
CA ALA A 24 -2.19 -0.19 -3.67
C ALA A 24 -2.53 1.31 -3.59
N TRP A 25 -1.89 2.03 -2.67
CA TRP A 25 -2.05 3.48 -2.53
C TRP A 25 -1.55 4.23 -3.78
N LEU A 26 -0.46 3.81 -4.41
CA LEU A 26 -0.04 4.44 -5.68
C LEU A 26 -1.05 4.20 -6.82
N LEU A 27 -1.79 3.09 -6.77
CA LEU A 27 -2.72 2.69 -7.83
C LEU A 27 -4.16 3.20 -7.61
N HIS A 28 -4.48 3.81 -6.46
CA HIS A 28 -5.88 4.06 -6.06
C HIS A 28 -6.57 5.19 -6.86
N ASP A 29 -5.86 6.27 -7.18
CA ASP A 29 -6.47 7.52 -7.68
C ASP A 29 -6.64 7.55 -9.21
N GLY A 30 -6.26 6.50 -9.94
CA GLY A 30 -6.37 6.42 -11.40
C GLY A 30 -5.53 7.45 -12.19
N MET A 31 -4.99 8.46 -11.52
CA MET A 31 -4.06 9.47 -12.06
C MET A 31 -2.68 8.88 -12.35
N VAL A 32 -2.34 7.76 -11.72
CA VAL A 32 -1.11 7.01 -11.96
C VAL A 32 -1.36 5.94 -13.01
N ALA A 33 -0.72 6.08 -14.17
CA ALA A 33 -0.87 5.12 -15.27
C ALA A 33 -0.28 3.73 -14.96
N SER A 34 0.81 3.66 -14.20
CA SER A 34 1.44 2.41 -13.81
C SER A 34 2.44 2.62 -12.66
N VAL A 35 2.74 1.55 -11.92
CA VAL A 35 3.76 1.51 -10.88
C VAL A 35 4.90 0.60 -11.34
N LEU A 36 6.12 1.14 -11.41
CA LEU A 36 7.30 0.36 -11.75
C LEU A 36 7.83 -0.35 -10.49
N VAL A 37 7.79 -1.68 -10.49
CA VAL A 37 8.27 -2.50 -9.37
C VAL A 37 9.55 -3.25 -9.71
N GLY A 38 10.46 -3.33 -8.74
CA GLY A 38 11.64 -4.20 -8.80
C GLY A 38 11.43 -5.51 -8.05
N ALA A 39 12.09 -6.58 -8.48
CA ALA A 39 12.12 -7.86 -7.78
C ALA A 39 13.49 -8.54 -7.98
N SER A 40 14.12 -8.95 -6.88
CA SER A 40 15.36 -9.75 -6.88
C SER A 40 15.09 -11.25 -6.77
N ARG A 41 13.84 -11.64 -6.48
CA ARG A 41 13.39 -13.04 -6.43
C ARG A 41 11.92 -13.16 -6.86
N PRO A 42 11.49 -14.32 -7.41
CA PRO A 42 10.13 -14.50 -7.92
C PRO A 42 9.03 -14.21 -6.89
N GLN A 43 9.25 -14.53 -5.61
CA GLN A 43 8.27 -14.28 -4.55
C GLN A 43 7.89 -12.80 -4.44
N GLN A 44 8.82 -11.87 -4.66
CA GLN A 44 8.51 -10.44 -4.60
C GLN A 44 7.57 -9.99 -5.71
N LEU A 45 7.57 -10.66 -6.87
CA LEU A 45 6.57 -10.39 -7.90
C LEU A 45 5.18 -10.81 -7.43
N ILE A 46 5.06 -11.96 -6.76
CA ILE A 46 3.80 -12.43 -6.19
C ILE A 46 3.30 -11.46 -5.11
N ASP A 47 4.18 -11.00 -4.23
CA ASP A 47 3.85 -10.03 -3.18
C ASP A 47 3.43 -8.67 -3.80
N ASN A 48 4.13 -8.20 -4.84
CA ASN A 48 3.76 -6.98 -5.56
C ASN A 48 2.37 -7.10 -6.24
N ILE A 49 2.04 -8.27 -6.79
CA ILE A 49 0.71 -8.54 -7.37
C ILE A 49 -0.37 -8.57 -6.27
N GLY A 50 -0.02 -8.98 -5.05
CA GLY A 50 -0.92 -8.98 -3.89
C GLY A 50 -1.55 -7.62 -3.59
N ALA A 51 -0.87 -6.52 -3.92
CA ALA A 51 -1.39 -5.16 -3.80
C ALA A 51 -2.72 -4.95 -4.57
N LEU A 52 -2.88 -5.61 -5.71
CA LEU A 52 -4.06 -5.49 -6.57
C LEU A 52 -5.34 -6.07 -5.93
N ARG A 53 -5.22 -6.82 -4.84
CA ARG A 53 -6.38 -7.41 -4.14
C ARG A 53 -7.25 -6.36 -3.45
N ASN A 54 -6.66 -5.23 -3.06
CA ASN A 54 -7.39 -4.14 -2.42
C ASN A 54 -6.73 -2.79 -2.71
N THR A 55 -7.10 -2.19 -3.85
CA THR A 55 -6.65 -0.85 -4.28
C THR A 55 -7.62 0.27 -3.89
N SER A 56 -8.76 -0.07 -3.30
CA SER A 56 -9.74 0.90 -2.85
C SER A 56 -9.39 1.42 -1.45
N PHE A 57 -9.47 2.72 -1.27
CA PHE A 57 -9.31 3.37 0.03
C PHE A 57 -10.58 4.17 0.32
N SER A 58 -11.03 4.09 1.56
CA SER A 58 -12.04 5.00 2.10
C SER A 58 -11.39 6.34 2.44
N ASP A 59 -12.21 7.40 2.49
CA ASP A 59 -11.76 8.73 2.90
C ASP A 59 -11.14 8.74 4.30
N ASP A 60 -11.61 7.86 5.20
CA ASP A 60 -11.05 7.72 6.55
C ASP A 60 -9.63 7.12 6.51
N GLU A 61 -9.40 6.13 5.66
CA GLU A 61 -8.08 5.52 5.49
C GLU A 61 -7.10 6.50 4.85
N LEU A 62 -7.51 7.24 3.82
CA LEU A 62 -6.68 8.27 3.20
C LEU A 62 -6.31 9.36 4.20
N ARG A 63 -7.28 9.85 4.98
CA ARG A 63 -7.02 10.83 6.05
C ARG A 63 -6.07 10.29 7.13
N ARG A 64 -6.15 8.99 7.47
CA ARG A 64 -5.19 8.35 8.40
C ARG A 64 -3.79 8.29 7.79
N ILE A 65 -3.65 7.88 6.53
CA ILE A 65 -2.37 7.82 5.83
C ILE A 65 -1.72 9.19 5.78
N ASP A 66 -2.46 10.23 5.40
CA ASP A 66 -1.97 11.61 5.35
C ASP A 66 -1.49 12.07 6.73
N LYS A 67 -2.28 11.83 7.78
CA LYS A 67 -1.93 12.20 9.16
C LYS A 67 -0.68 11.50 9.67
N ILE A 68 -0.43 10.26 9.25
CA ILE A 68 0.75 9.49 9.68
C ILE A 68 1.99 9.89 8.87
N SER A 69 1.82 10.25 7.59
CA SER A 69 2.91 10.45 6.63
C SER A 69 3.41 11.91 6.56
N LEU A 70 2.60 12.86 7.02
CA LEU A 70 2.96 14.27 7.25
C LEU A 70 3.64 14.47 8.61
#